data_AF-A0A7R9TRN2-F1
#
_entry.id   AF-A0A7R9TRN2-F1
#
_cell.length_a   1.000
_cell.length_b   1.000
_cell.length_c   1.000
_cell.angle_alpha   90.00
_cell.angle_beta   90.00
_cell.angle_gamma   90.00
#
_symmetry.space_group_name_H-M   'P 1'
#
loop_
_entity.id
_entity.type
_entity.pdbx_description
1 polymer ?
#
loop_
_entity_poly.entity_id
_entity_poly.type
_entity_poly.pdbx_seq_one_letter_code
_entity_poly.pdbx_strand_id
1 'polypeptide(L)'
;PARAGAAGAGRGMCKPPPPSPMGRKRSLEPPAPEVKSAVAQTAPAAKRPKEDKAAVSAEAIPYFTALATFLSYGQLIVVGYIWDFILYTVLRRQRDSSHAVGYAPLTRDFEDFYTRNLYHRISDCWNRPVCSAPGAWFDVVAREAPADAGKRSWPPELKHTGETIRALNLGSYNYLGFAAADEYCTPRVVDTLKARGAATCAPRAGGGTTDDHLELERLIAEYLGKEAAVTLGMGFATNSLIIPALVSKGCLVVSDSLNHNSIVKGCSGSGAKVKVFRHNEPDHLDRVLHRAIAEGQPRTGRPWKKVLVVVEGIYSMEGEVCRLKEIVAIKKKYRAYLYLDEAHSIGAVGATGRGISELQGVDTADIDIMMGTFTKSFGSCGGDIASSRAV
;
A
#
# COMPACT_ATOMS: atom_id res chain seq x y z
N PRO A 1 -37.77 -49.06 -45.55
CA PRO A 1 -37.52 -49.53 -44.16
C PRO A 1 -36.25 -48.82 -43.61
N ALA A 2 -36.38 -47.56 -43.18
CA ALA A 2 -36.78 -47.15 -41.82
C ALA A 2 -35.66 -47.42 -40.80
N ARG A 3 -35.26 -46.53 -39.90
CA ARG A 3 -35.70 -45.16 -39.56
C ARG A 3 -34.70 -44.62 -38.50
N ALA A 4 -34.53 -43.30 -38.48
CA ALA A 4 -34.46 -42.37 -37.33
C ALA A 4 -33.64 -42.73 -36.06
N GLY A 5 -32.98 -41.79 -35.38
CA GLY A 5 -33.25 -40.36 -35.39
C GLY A 5 -32.18 -39.52 -34.70
N ALA A 6 -32.07 -38.30 -35.22
CA ALA A 6 -31.47 -37.17 -34.55
C ALA A 6 -32.35 -36.74 -33.36
N ALA A 7 -31.72 -36.47 -32.23
CA ALA A 7 -32.30 -35.71 -31.13
C ALA A 7 -31.46 -34.46 -30.95
N GLY A 8 -32.01 -33.32 -31.39
CA GLY A 8 -31.48 -32.01 -31.07
C GLY A 8 -31.80 -31.65 -29.61
N ALA A 9 -30.82 -31.09 -28.92
CA ALA A 9 -31.04 -30.29 -27.73
C ALA A 9 -30.51 -28.89 -28.04
N GLY A 10 -31.43 -27.94 -28.16
CA GLY A 10 -31.15 -26.55 -28.51
C GLY A 10 -30.25 -25.89 -27.47
N ARG A 11 -29.22 -25.17 -27.96
CA ARG A 11 -28.50 -24.17 -27.18
C ARG A 11 -29.45 -23.00 -26.95
N GLY A 12 -30.10 -22.98 -25.79
CA GLY A 12 -30.72 -21.77 -25.26
C GLY A 12 -29.64 -20.75 -24.94
N MET A 13 -29.36 -19.82 -25.87
CA MET A 13 -28.66 -18.58 -25.55
C MET A 13 -29.54 -17.81 -24.56
N CYS A 14 -29.10 -17.69 -23.30
CA CYS A 14 -29.68 -16.73 -22.37
C CYS A 14 -29.50 -15.33 -22.97
N LYS A 15 -30.60 -14.74 -23.46
CA LYS A 15 -30.65 -13.32 -23.78
C LYS A 15 -30.50 -12.53 -22.47
N PRO A 16 -29.74 -11.41 -22.47
CA PRO A 16 -29.73 -10.50 -21.34
C PRO A 16 -31.14 -9.94 -21.10
N PRO A 17 -31.53 -9.65 -19.84
CA PRO A 17 -32.84 -9.08 -19.55
C PRO A 17 -32.99 -7.70 -20.23
N PRO A 18 -34.20 -7.31 -20.65
CA PRO A 18 -34.45 -6.01 -21.23
C PRO A 18 -34.20 -4.90 -20.19
N PRO A 19 -33.77 -3.70 -20.62
CA PRO A 19 -33.58 -2.59 -19.71
C PRO A 19 -34.91 -2.21 -19.04
N SER A 20 -34.89 -2.07 -17.72
CA SER A 20 -36.00 -1.54 -16.92
C SER A 20 -36.42 -0.16 -17.43
N PRO A 21 -37.72 0.16 -17.49
CA PRO A 21 -38.18 1.48 -17.90
C PRO A 21 -37.63 2.54 -16.95
N MET A 22 -37.02 3.58 -17.53
CA MET A 22 -36.51 4.75 -16.82
C MET A 22 -37.62 5.43 -16.04
N GLY A 23 -37.67 5.17 -14.73
CA GLY A 23 -38.34 6.04 -13.78
C GLY A 23 -37.65 7.41 -13.78
N ARG A 24 -38.45 8.47 -13.92
CA ARG A 24 -38.01 9.87 -13.89
C ARG A 24 -37.07 10.11 -12.71
N LYS A 25 -35.76 10.28 -12.97
CA LYS A 25 -34.82 10.86 -12.00
C LYS A 25 -35.30 12.29 -11.72
N ARG A 26 -35.87 12.53 -10.54
CA ARG A 26 -35.88 13.88 -9.96
C ARG A 26 -34.43 14.21 -9.64
N SER A 27 -33.83 15.07 -10.44
CA SER A 27 -32.57 15.73 -10.15
C SER A 27 -32.72 16.53 -8.86
N LEU A 28 -32.11 16.04 -7.78
CA LEU A 28 -31.83 16.81 -6.57
C LEU A 28 -30.30 16.93 -6.47
N GLU A 29 -29.70 17.56 -7.47
CA GLU A 29 -28.40 18.20 -7.32
C GLU A 29 -28.69 19.63 -6.84
N PRO A 30 -28.15 20.10 -5.70
CA PRO A 30 -28.03 21.53 -5.50
C PRO A 30 -27.08 22.09 -6.56
N PRO A 31 -27.33 23.30 -7.11
CA PRO A 31 -26.48 23.86 -8.14
C PRO A 31 -25.04 24.03 -7.62
N ALA A 32 -24.07 23.66 -8.46
CA ALA A 32 -22.67 23.97 -8.22
C ALA A 32 -22.50 25.50 -8.06
N PRO A 33 -21.70 25.98 -7.08
CA PRO A 33 -21.43 27.40 -6.99
C PRO A 33 -20.67 27.86 -8.24
N GLU A 34 -21.16 28.93 -8.88
CA GLU A 34 -20.46 29.63 -9.96
C GLU A 34 -19.06 30.04 -9.47
N VAL A 35 -18.02 29.41 -10.02
CA VAL A 35 -16.65 29.90 -9.87
C VAL A 35 -16.49 31.08 -10.83
N LYS A 36 -16.82 32.29 -10.36
CA LYS A 36 -16.39 33.52 -11.02
C LYS A 36 -14.87 33.59 -10.94
N SER A 37 -14.22 33.73 -12.09
CA SER A 37 -12.77 33.93 -12.21
C SER A 37 -12.37 35.26 -11.58
N ALA A 38 -12.09 35.24 -10.28
CA ALA A 38 -11.39 36.32 -9.61
C ALA A 38 -9.89 36.13 -9.86
N VAL A 39 -9.33 36.95 -10.75
CA VAL A 39 -7.88 37.17 -10.82
C VAL A 39 -7.44 37.63 -9.43
N ALA A 40 -6.75 36.75 -8.71
CA ALA A 40 -6.28 37.02 -7.36
C ALA A 40 -5.22 38.14 -7.39
N GLN A 41 -5.63 39.33 -6.96
CA GLN A 41 -4.70 40.38 -6.55
C GLN A 41 -3.90 39.86 -5.36
N THR A 42 -2.57 39.88 -5.49
CA THR A 42 -1.61 39.43 -4.49
C THR A 42 -1.71 40.27 -3.23
N ALA A 43 -2.32 39.72 -2.18
CA ALA A 43 -2.24 40.26 -0.83
C ALA A 43 -0.79 40.13 -0.30
N PRO A 44 -0.26 41.11 0.47
CA PRO A 44 1.09 41.05 1.00
C PRO A 44 1.22 39.90 1.99
N ALA A 45 2.33 39.16 1.87
CA ALA A 45 2.62 37.96 2.65
C ALA A 45 2.51 38.23 4.17
N ALA A 46 1.51 37.62 4.80
CA ALA A 46 1.43 37.57 6.25
C ALA A 46 2.68 36.87 6.79
N LYS A 47 3.38 37.50 7.74
CA LYS A 47 4.55 36.92 8.43
C LYS A 47 4.14 35.57 9.01
N ARG A 48 4.78 34.49 8.54
CA ARG A 48 4.64 33.15 9.13
C ARG A 48 4.92 33.25 10.64
N PRO A 49 4.08 32.66 11.51
CA PRO A 49 4.42 32.54 12.91
C PRO A 49 5.76 31.78 13.01
N LYS A 50 6.63 32.20 13.93
CA LYS A 50 7.86 31.45 14.23
C LYS A 50 7.46 30.00 14.56
N GLU A 51 7.93 29.07 13.76
CA GLU A 51 7.79 27.64 14.02
C GLU A 51 8.53 27.31 15.32
N ASP A 52 7.76 27.16 16.40
CA ASP A 52 8.25 26.44 17.57
C ASP A 52 8.58 25.02 17.11
N LYS A 53 9.84 24.62 17.30
CA LYS A 53 10.32 23.24 17.13
C LYS A 53 9.74 22.34 18.23
N ALA A 54 8.42 22.34 18.39
CA ALA A 54 7.73 21.29 19.11
C ALA A 54 7.87 20.04 18.23
N ALA A 55 8.76 19.14 18.64
CA ALA A 55 8.73 17.77 18.18
C ALA A 55 7.27 17.32 18.26
N VAL A 56 6.69 16.95 17.13
CA VAL A 56 5.38 16.31 17.08
C VAL A 56 5.56 14.99 17.82
N SER A 57 5.40 15.00 19.14
CA SER A 57 5.43 13.79 19.93
C SER A 57 4.19 13.02 19.53
N ALA A 58 4.37 11.82 18.97
CA ALA A 58 3.29 10.86 18.77
C ALA A 58 2.42 10.87 20.04
N GLU A 59 1.14 11.23 19.91
CA GLU A 59 0.22 11.27 21.04
C GLU A 59 0.21 9.88 21.68
N ALA A 60 0.78 9.79 22.88
CA ALA A 60 0.88 8.52 23.57
C ALA A 60 -0.54 8.02 23.86
N ILE A 61 -0.88 6.82 23.35
CA ILE A 61 -2.19 6.21 23.54
C ILE A 61 -2.44 6.12 25.06
N PRO A 62 -3.56 6.66 25.58
CA PRO A 62 -3.86 6.57 27.00
C PRO A 62 -3.83 5.12 27.48
N TYR A 63 -3.15 4.86 28.60
CA TYR A 63 -3.02 3.50 29.15
C TYR A 63 -4.38 2.80 29.32
N PHE A 64 -5.41 3.56 29.69
CA PHE A 64 -6.78 3.04 29.78
C PHE A 64 -7.27 2.51 28.42
N THR A 65 -7.10 3.27 27.34
CA THR A 65 -7.50 2.86 25.99
C THR A 65 -6.75 1.61 25.55
N ALA A 66 -5.44 1.56 25.77
CA ALA A 66 -4.64 0.37 25.45
C ALA A 66 -5.11 -0.85 26.25
N LEU A 67 -5.24 -0.71 27.58
CA LEU A 67 -5.68 -1.79 28.47
C LEU A 67 -7.11 -2.26 28.13
N ALA A 68 -8.06 -1.34 27.96
CA ALA A 68 -9.44 -1.67 27.60
C ALA A 68 -9.51 -2.39 26.24
N THR A 69 -8.69 -1.99 25.27
CA THR A 69 -8.59 -2.66 23.96
C THR A 69 -8.10 -4.10 24.14
N PHE A 70 -6.99 -4.31 24.86
CA PHE A 70 -6.46 -5.65 25.12
C PHE A 70 -7.42 -6.52 25.92
N LEU A 71 -8.10 -5.96 26.93
CA LEU A 71 -9.12 -6.67 27.69
C LEU A 71 -10.32 -7.06 26.81
N SER A 72 -10.75 -6.19 25.90
CA SER A 72 -11.83 -6.47 24.96
C SER A 72 -11.47 -7.62 24.01
N TYR A 73 -10.26 -7.61 23.44
CA TYR A 73 -9.76 -8.74 22.65
C TYR A 73 -9.64 -10.02 23.48
N GLY A 74 -9.13 -9.92 24.72
CA GLY A 74 -9.03 -11.05 25.64
C GLY A 74 -10.39 -11.69 25.92
N GLN A 75 -11.41 -10.88 26.21
CA GLN A 75 -12.78 -11.34 26.41
C GLN A 75 -13.33 -12.05 25.17
N LEU A 76 -13.17 -11.47 23.98
CA LEU A 76 -13.62 -12.10 22.73
C LEU A 76 -12.92 -13.43 22.45
N ILE A 77 -11.62 -13.52 22.74
CA ILE A 77 -10.84 -14.76 22.58
C ILE A 77 -11.31 -15.82 23.59
N VAL A 78 -11.49 -15.47 24.86
CA VAL A 78 -11.98 -16.41 25.89
C VAL A 78 -13.37 -16.93 25.53
N VAL A 79 -14.29 -16.04 25.16
CA VAL A 79 -15.64 -16.42 24.71
C VAL A 79 -15.57 -17.30 23.47
N GLY A 80 -14.69 -16.99 22.52
CA GLY A 80 -14.46 -17.83 21.34
C GLY A 80 -14.01 -19.25 21.70
N TYR A 81 -13.07 -19.41 22.64
CA TYR A 81 -12.61 -20.74 23.06
C TYR A 81 -13.69 -21.52 23.82
N ILE A 82 -14.46 -20.85 24.68
CA ILE A 82 -15.62 -21.46 25.35
C ILE A 82 -16.64 -21.94 24.32
N TRP A 83 -16.90 -21.13 23.28
CA TRP A 83 -17.83 -21.49 22.22
C TRP A 83 -17.34 -22.67 21.38
N ASP A 84 -16.07 -22.69 20.96
CA ASP A 84 -15.47 -23.83 20.26
C ASP A 84 -15.51 -25.11 21.13
N PHE A 85 -15.28 -24.99 22.45
CA PHE A 85 -15.40 -26.11 23.37
C PHE A 85 -16.83 -26.67 23.39
N ILE A 86 -17.84 -25.81 23.54
CA ILE A 86 -19.25 -26.22 23.52
C ILE A 86 -19.61 -26.86 22.19
N LEU A 87 -19.28 -26.23 21.05
CA LEU A 87 -19.65 -26.73 19.73
C LEU A 87 -19.01 -28.08 19.41
N TYR A 88 -17.69 -28.20 19.63
CA TYR A 88 -16.92 -29.34 19.13
C TYR A 88 -16.80 -30.47 20.16
N THR A 89 -16.83 -30.15 21.46
CA THR A 89 -16.70 -31.16 22.53
C THR A 89 -18.07 -31.58 23.07
N VAL A 90 -18.94 -30.62 23.41
CA VAL A 90 -20.25 -30.92 24.02
C VAL A 90 -21.28 -31.31 22.95
N LEU A 91 -21.45 -30.49 21.91
CA LEU A 91 -22.42 -30.68 20.84
C LEU A 91 -21.90 -31.58 19.70
N ARG A 92 -20.64 -32.03 19.77
CA ARG A 92 -19.97 -32.92 18.80
C ARG A 92 -20.16 -32.51 17.35
N ARG A 93 -20.20 -31.19 17.08
CA ARG A 93 -20.23 -30.68 15.71
C ARG A 93 -18.94 -31.10 15.01
N GLN A 94 -19.01 -31.47 13.74
CA GLN A 94 -17.81 -31.73 12.96
C GLN A 94 -17.08 -30.40 12.71
N ARG A 95 -15.76 -30.37 12.87
CA ARG A 95 -14.96 -29.22 12.41
C ARG A 95 -14.97 -29.24 10.89
N ASP A 96 -15.26 -28.09 10.28
CA ASP A 96 -14.98 -27.88 8.86
C ASP A 96 -13.46 -27.97 8.72
N SER A 97 -12.97 -29.12 8.26
CA SER A 97 -11.54 -29.40 8.29
C SER A 97 -10.85 -28.56 7.22
N SER A 98 -10.18 -27.48 7.64
CA SER A 98 -9.05 -26.89 6.89
C SER A 98 -7.89 -27.89 6.68
N HIS A 99 -7.99 -29.05 7.31
CA HIS A 99 -7.12 -30.22 7.23
C HIS A 99 -7.85 -31.38 6.55
N ALA A 100 -8.08 -31.27 5.24
CA ALA A 100 -8.49 -32.43 4.46
C ALA A 100 -7.41 -33.52 4.60
N VAL A 101 -7.80 -34.76 4.86
CA VAL A 101 -6.86 -35.89 5.05
C VAL A 101 -5.99 -36.01 3.78
N GLY A 102 -4.67 -35.91 3.95
CA GLY A 102 -3.70 -35.96 2.85
C GLY A 102 -3.29 -34.61 2.26
N TYR A 103 -3.84 -33.49 2.74
CA TYR A 103 -3.48 -32.14 2.31
C TYR A 103 -2.77 -31.35 3.42
N ALA A 104 -1.89 -30.44 3.01
CA ALA A 104 -1.32 -29.48 3.94
C ALA A 104 -2.45 -28.57 4.51
N PRO A 105 -2.39 -28.21 5.80
CA PRO A 105 -3.31 -27.24 6.38
C PRO A 105 -3.34 -25.96 5.54
N LEU A 106 -4.54 -25.48 5.21
CA LEU A 106 -4.68 -24.17 4.55
C LEU A 106 -4.42 -22.99 5.51
N THR A 107 -4.69 -23.19 6.80
CA THR A 107 -4.55 -22.18 7.86
C THR A 107 -3.96 -22.81 9.11
N ARG A 108 -3.34 -21.98 9.95
CA ARG A 108 -2.90 -22.41 11.30
C ARG A 108 -4.10 -22.45 12.24
N ASP A 109 -4.02 -23.26 13.30
CA ASP A 109 -5.11 -23.43 14.29
C ASP A 109 -5.66 -22.10 14.83
N PHE A 110 -4.78 -21.13 15.11
CA PHE A 110 -5.19 -19.81 15.59
C PHE A 110 -5.86 -18.95 14.51
N GLU A 111 -5.40 -19.04 13.26
CA GLU A 111 -6.01 -18.29 12.15
C GLU A 111 -7.41 -18.80 11.84
N ASP A 112 -7.59 -20.11 11.87
CA ASP A 112 -8.89 -20.78 11.78
C ASP A 112 -9.81 -20.35 12.94
N PHE A 113 -9.33 -20.42 14.18
CA PHE A 113 -10.03 -19.91 15.36
C PHE A 113 -10.44 -18.43 15.20
N TYR A 114 -9.49 -17.56 14.85
CA TYR A 114 -9.70 -16.12 14.69
C TYR A 114 -10.71 -15.85 13.58
N THR A 115 -10.62 -16.56 12.46
CA THR A 115 -11.53 -16.38 11.32
C THR A 115 -12.97 -16.70 11.72
N ARG A 116 -13.18 -17.89 12.31
CA ARG A 116 -14.51 -18.36 12.73
C ARG A 116 -15.15 -17.50 13.81
N ASN A 117 -14.36 -17.13 14.83
CA ASN A 117 -14.89 -16.50 16.03
C ASN A 117 -14.80 -14.98 15.99
N LEU A 118 -13.76 -14.38 15.44
CA LEU A 118 -13.56 -12.93 15.51
C LEU A 118 -13.85 -12.26 14.17
N TYR A 119 -13.13 -12.67 13.11
CA TYR A 119 -13.15 -11.97 11.82
C TYR A 119 -14.54 -11.87 11.21
N HIS A 120 -15.30 -12.96 11.14
CA HIS A 120 -16.62 -12.93 10.50
C HIS A 120 -17.64 -12.01 11.18
N ARG A 121 -17.43 -11.64 12.45
CA ARG A 121 -18.29 -10.68 13.16
C ARG A 121 -18.08 -9.25 12.69
N ILE A 122 -16.88 -8.94 12.22
CA ILE A 122 -16.47 -7.60 11.77
C ILE A 122 -16.22 -7.54 10.26
N SER A 123 -16.34 -8.67 9.55
CA SER A 123 -15.98 -8.77 8.13
C SER A 123 -16.80 -7.82 7.27
N ASP A 124 -18.04 -7.50 7.66
CA ASP A 124 -18.84 -6.51 6.93
C ASP A 124 -18.22 -5.10 6.99
N CYS A 125 -17.56 -4.73 8.10
CA CYS A 125 -16.90 -3.43 8.23
C CYS A 125 -15.73 -3.27 7.24
N TRP A 126 -15.04 -4.36 6.92
CA TRP A 126 -13.80 -4.34 6.12
C TRP A 126 -13.99 -4.78 4.67
N ASN A 127 -15.01 -5.62 4.39
CA ASN A 127 -15.18 -6.27 3.09
C ASN A 127 -16.37 -5.71 2.30
N ARG A 128 -16.85 -4.50 2.62
CA ARG A 128 -17.93 -3.86 1.85
C ARG A 128 -17.41 -3.51 0.45
N PRO A 129 -18.00 -4.07 -0.63
CA PRO A 129 -17.56 -3.76 -1.98
C PRO A 129 -17.78 -2.27 -2.29
N VAL A 130 -16.76 -1.62 -2.81
CA VAL A 130 -16.85 -0.26 -3.36
C VAL A 130 -17.49 -0.34 -4.75
N CYS A 131 -18.48 0.52 -5.02
CA CYS A 131 -19.23 0.52 -6.28
C CYS A 131 -19.26 1.89 -6.99
N SER A 132 -18.44 2.85 -6.54
CA SER A 132 -18.24 4.14 -7.20
C SER A 132 -16.75 4.40 -7.45
N ALA A 133 -16.44 5.54 -8.09
CA ALA A 133 -15.07 6.05 -8.14
C ALA A 133 -14.51 6.31 -6.72
N PRO A 134 -13.19 6.09 -6.50
CA PRO A 134 -12.55 6.21 -5.18
C PRO A 134 -12.22 7.68 -4.84
N GLY A 135 -13.26 8.51 -4.71
CA GLY A 135 -13.13 9.91 -4.31
C GLY A 135 -13.14 10.12 -2.79
N ALA A 136 -13.18 11.39 -2.39
CA ALA A 136 -13.40 11.78 -0.99
C ALA A 136 -14.73 11.24 -0.46
N TRP A 137 -15.74 11.16 -1.33
CA TRP A 137 -16.97 10.41 -1.09
C TRP A 137 -17.03 9.23 -2.04
N PHE A 138 -17.43 8.09 -1.53
CA PHE A 138 -17.60 6.87 -2.32
C PHE A 138 -18.82 6.08 -1.83
N ASP A 139 -19.35 5.25 -2.73
CA ASP A 139 -20.49 4.41 -2.46
C ASP A 139 -20.02 2.98 -2.22
N VAL A 140 -20.58 2.35 -1.19
CA VAL A 140 -20.41 0.93 -0.89
C VAL A 140 -21.73 0.20 -1.03
N VAL A 141 -21.67 -1.07 -1.42
CA VAL A 141 -22.86 -1.94 -1.50
C VAL A 141 -23.40 -2.19 -0.10
N ALA A 142 -24.68 -1.89 0.12
CA ALA A 142 -25.37 -2.24 1.35
C ALA A 142 -25.61 -3.74 1.41
N ARG A 143 -25.23 -4.36 2.53
CA ARG A 143 -25.44 -5.78 2.78
C ARG A 143 -26.15 -5.99 4.11
N GLU A 144 -26.98 -7.01 4.16
CA GLU A 144 -27.67 -7.41 5.37
C GLU A 144 -27.51 -8.92 5.62
N ALA A 145 -27.49 -9.27 6.91
CA ALA A 145 -27.63 -10.65 7.30
C ALA A 145 -29.11 -11.04 7.11
N PRO A 146 -29.40 -12.22 6.52
CA PRO A 146 -30.76 -12.73 6.42
C PRO A 146 -31.47 -12.75 7.78
N ALA A 147 -32.80 -12.61 7.80
CA ALA A 147 -33.57 -12.64 9.06
C ALA A 147 -33.45 -13.97 9.84
N ASP A 148 -32.99 -15.05 9.19
CA ASP A 148 -32.67 -16.35 9.80
C ASP A 148 -31.18 -16.55 10.12
N ALA A 149 -30.37 -15.50 9.98
CA ALA A 149 -28.95 -15.48 10.36
C ALA A 149 -28.78 -15.97 11.81
N GLY A 150 -27.92 -16.98 11.98
CA GLY A 150 -27.67 -17.62 13.28
C GLY A 150 -28.55 -18.84 13.60
N LYS A 151 -29.56 -19.18 12.79
CA LYS A 151 -30.39 -20.40 12.99
C LYS A 151 -29.92 -21.61 12.19
N ARG A 152 -29.28 -21.42 11.03
CA ARG A 152 -28.88 -22.50 10.09
C ARG A 152 -27.38 -22.57 9.82
N SER A 153 -26.70 -21.43 9.75
CA SER A 153 -25.26 -21.34 9.49
C SER A 153 -24.65 -20.18 10.27
N TRP A 154 -23.45 -20.40 10.80
CA TRP A 154 -22.58 -19.37 11.37
C TRP A 154 -21.21 -19.55 10.73
N PRO A 155 -20.59 -18.48 10.18
CA PRO A 155 -21.09 -17.10 10.12
C PRO A 155 -22.27 -16.90 9.14
N PRO A 156 -23.08 -15.84 9.29
CA PRO A 156 -24.17 -15.57 8.36
C PRO A 156 -23.63 -15.12 6.99
N GLU A 157 -24.21 -15.65 5.92
CA GLU A 157 -23.94 -15.18 4.56
C GLU A 157 -24.63 -13.83 4.34
N LEU A 158 -23.83 -12.78 4.12
CA LEU A 158 -24.33 -11.43 3.88
C LEU A 158 -24.89 -11.32 2.45
N LYS A 159 -26.13 -10.86 2.31
CA LYS A 159 -26.78 -10.68 1.01
C LYS A 159 -26.76 -9.21 0.61
N HIS A 160 -26.57 -8.96 -0.68
CA HIS A 160 -26.69 -7.62 -1.24
C HIS A 160 -28.15 -7.18 -1.21
N THR A 161 -28.42 -6.00 -0.67
CA THR A 161 -29.78 -5.43 -0.62
C THR A 161 -30.21 -4.80 -1.95
N GLY A 162 -29.24 -4.50 -2.83
CA GLY A 162 -29.44 -3.72 -4.05
C GLY A 162 -29.30 -2.20 -3.82
N GLU A 163 -29.18 -1.76 -2.58
CA GLU A 163 -28.96 -0.37 -2.20
C GLU A 163 -27.46 -0.05 -2.05
N THR A 164 -27.14 1.24 -2.05
CA THR A 164 -25.79 1.75 -1.81
C THR A 164 -25.77 2.72 -0.63
N ILE A 165 -24.66 2.72 0.09
CA ILE A 165 -24.41 3.63 1.22
C ILE A 165 -23.29 4.57 0.80
N ARG A 166 -23.56 5.87 0.84
CA ARG A 166 -22.56 6.91 0.62
C ARG A 166 -21.73 7.11 1.88
N ALA A 167 -20.40 7.02 1.76
CA ALA A 167 -19.46 7.12 2.87
C ALA A 167 -18.37 8.16 2.58
N LEU A 168 -17.89 8.80 3.65
CA LEU A 168 -16.70 9.66 3.61
C LEU A 168 -15.45 8.78 3.68
N ASN A 169 -14.51 8.98 2.76
CA ASN A 169 -13.26 8.24 2.69
C ASN A 169 -12.19 8.89 3.56
N LEU A 170 -11.93 8.29 4.73
CA LEU A 170 -10.90 8.73 5.67
C LEU A 170 -9.68 7.78 5.72
N GLY A 171 -9.69 6.71 4.92
CA GLY A 171 -8.67 5.65 4.97
C GLY A 171 -7.90 5.45 3.66
N SER A 172 -8.08 6.33 2.67
CA SER A 172 -7.45 6.19 1.36
C SER A 172 -6.08 6.86 1.32
N TYR A 173 -5.16 6.25 0.57
CA TYR A 173 -3.88 6.84 0.20
C TYR A 173 -3.95 7.71 -1.06
N ASN A 174 -5.14 7.99 -1.57
CA ASN A 174 -5.38 8.92 -2.69
C ASN A 174 -5.25 10.38 -2.23
N TYR A 175 -4.06 10.76 -1.72
CA TYR A 175 -3.83 12.04 -1.03
C TYR A 175 -4.15 13.26 -1.90
N LEU A 176 -3.88 13.18 -3.21
CA LEU A 176 -4.12 14.27 -4.16
C LEU A 176 -5.43 14.12 -4.94
N GLY A 177 -6.18 13.03 -4.74
CA GLY A 177 -7.45 12.81 -5.42
C GLY A 177 -7.35 12.24 -6.84
N PHE A 178 -6.16 12.07 -7.42
CA PHE A 178 -5.96 11.65 -8.81
C PHE A 178 -6.53 10.27 -9.18
N ALA A 179 -6.81 9.39 -8.20
CA ALA A 179 -7.45 8.10 -8.50
C ALA A 179 -8.95 8.23 -8.84
N ALA A 180 -9.58 9.37 -8.52
CA ALA A 180 -10.97 9.63 -8.90
C ALA A 180 -11.06 10.07 -10.37
N ALA A 181 -12.28 10.07 -10.91
CA ALA A 181 -12.51 10.65 -12.22
C ALA A 181 -12.14 12.14 -12.20
N ASP A 182 -11.30 12.52 -13.15
CA ASP A 182 -10.63 13.82 -13.23
C ASP A 182 -10.61 14.27 -14.70
N GLU A 183 -10.91 15.54 -14.95
CA GLU A 183 -11.06 16.13 -16.29
C GLU A 183 -9.76 16.11 -17.11
N TYR A 184 -8.61 16.10 -16.44
CA TYR A 184 -7.29 16.06 -17.04
C TYR A 184 -6.81 14.61 -17.26
N CYS A 185 -6.82 13.79 -16.22
CA CYS A 185 -6.25 12.43 -16.24
C CYS A 185 -7.16 11.44 -16.97
N THR A 186 -8.47 11.48 -16.74
CA THR A 186 -9.39 10.43 -17.22
C THR A 186 -9.47 10.35 -18.75
N PRO A 187 -9.64 11.47 -19.49
CA PRO A 187 -9.66 11.40 -20.96
C PRO A 187 -8.36 10.86 -21.54
N ARG A 188 -7.20 11.26 -20.99
CA ARG A 188 -5.88 10.79 -21.44
C ARG A 188 -5.71 9.30 -21.24
N VAL A 189 -6.08 8.77 -20.08
CA VAL A 189 -6.03 7.32 -19.81
C VAL A 189 -6.95 6.57 -20.78
N VAL A 190 -8.17 7.05 -20.99
CA VAL A 190 -9.14 6.43 -21.92
C VAL A 190 -8.61 6.42 -23.37
N ASP A 191 -8.02 7.52 -23.83
CA ASP A 191 -7.50 7.62 -25.19
C ASP A 191 -6.27 6.74 -25.39
N THR A 192 -5.35 6.68 -24.41
CA THR A 192 -4.22 5.76 -24.42
C THR A 192 -4.69 4.30 -24.46
N LEU A 193 -5.69 3.93 -23.65
CA LEU A 193 -6.25 2.57 -23.65
C LEU A 193 -6.91 2.21 -24.99
N LYS A 194 -7.59 3.15 -25.65
CA LYS A 194 -8.16 2.94 -27.00
C LYS A 194 -7.07 2.75 -28.05
N ALA A 195 -5.97 3.51 -27.96
CA ALA A 195 -4.90 3.49 -28.94
C ALA A 195 -3.94 2.30 -28.77
N ARG A 196 -3.60 1.93 -27.54
CA ARG A 196 -2.54 0.95 -27.22
C ARG A 196 -3.05 -0.32 -26.55
N GLY A 197 -4.31 -0.37 -26.14
CA GLY A 197 -4.86 -1.49 -25.37
C GLY A 197 -4.48 -1.45 -23.88
N ALA A 198 -4.89 -2.47 -23.13
CA ALA A 198 -4.73 -2.50 -21.68
C ALA A 198 -3.39 -3.08 -21.19
N ALA A 199 -2.71 -3.91 -21.99
CA ALA A 199 -1.46 -4.56 -21.59
C ALA A 199 -0.63 -4.98 -22.81
N THR A 200 0.69 -4.95 -22.67
CA THR A 200 1.64 -5.49 -23.67
C THR A 200 1.79 -7.00 -23.58
N CYS A 201 1.40 -7.62 -22.45
CA CYS A 201 1.52 -9.06 -22.17
C CYS A 201 2.94 -9.63 -22.37
N ALA A 202 3.97 -8.79 -22.30
CA ALA A 202 5.37 -9.16 -22.50
C ALA A 202 6.26 -8.49 -21.43
N PRO A 203 7.34 -9.14 -20.99
CA PRO A 203 8.32 -8.50 -20.12
C PRO A 203 9.08 -7.41 -20.88
N ARG A 204 9.67 -6.45 -20.15
CA ARG A 204 10.47 -5.34 -20.72
C ARG A 204 11.55 -5.85 -21.68
N ALA A 205 12.25 -6.92 -21.32
CA ALA A 205 13.29 -7.56 -22.13
C ALA A 205 12.76 -8.34 -23.35
N GLY A 206 11.47 -8.68 -23.36
CA GLY A 206 10.81 -9.47 -24.42
C GLY A 206 9.90 -8.63 -25.32
N GLY A 207 10.18 -7.33 -25.49
CA GLY A 207 9.37 -6.43 -26.31
C GLY A 207 8.20 -5.75 -25.59
N GLY A 208 8.12 -5.86 -24.26
CA GLY A 208 7.07 -5.24 -23.46
C GLY A 208 7.27 -3.76 -23.12
N THR A 209 8.35 -3.14 -23.58
CA THR A 209 8.64 -1.72 -23.33
C THR A 209 7.91 -0.85 -24.36
N THR A 210 7.11 0.10 -23.91
CA THR A 210 6.41 1.09 -24.78
C THR A 210 7.01 2.48 -24.61
N ASP A 211 6.69 3.40 -25.53
CA ASP A 211 7.10 4.80 -25.42
C ASP A 211 6.58 5.43 -24.12
N ASP A 212 5.38 5.04 -23.65
CA ASP A 212 4.79 5.58 -22.42
C ASP A 212 5.62 5.19 -21.18
N HIS A 213 6.25 4.00 -21.19
CA HIS A 213 7.18 3.62 -20.12
C HIS A 213 8.43 4.50 -20.12
N LEU A 214 9.01 4.73 -21.30
CA LEU A 214 10.22 5.54 -21.44
C LEU A 214 9.95 7.01 -21.12
N GLU A 215 8.79 7.53 -21.52
CA GLU A 215 8.34 8.88 -21.17
C GLU A 215 8.14 9.01 -19.66
N LEU A 216 7.43 8.07 -19.02
CA LEU A 216 7.23 8.08 -17.57
C LEU A 216 8.57 8.03 -16.81
N GLU A 217 9.50 7.17 -17.22
CA GLU A 217 10.83 7.06 -16.63
C GLU A 217 11.62 8.37 -16.75
N ARG A 218 11.57 9.02 -17.92
CA ARG A 218 12.18 10.34 -18.14
C ARG A 218 11.54 11.41 -17.25
N LEU A 219 10.22 11.44 -17.17
CA LEU A 219 9.48 12.40 -16.36
C LEU A 219 9.78 12.25 -14.87
N ILE A 220 9.90 11.02 -14.36
CA ILE A 220 10.25 10.77 -12.96
C ILE A 220 11.70 11.16 -12.67
N ALA A 221 12.62 10.83 -13.56
CA ALA A 221 14.01 11.25 -13.43
C ALA A 221 14.13 12.79 -13.38
N GLU A 222 13.45 13.50 -14.30
CA GLU A 222 13.40 14.96 -14.33
C GLU A 222 12.71 15.53 -13.07
N TYR A 223 11.60 14.93 -12.66
CA TYR A 223 10.85 15.35 -11.48
C TYR A 223 11.69 15.26 -10.21
N LEU A 224 12.47 14.19 -10.02
CA LEU A 224 13.30 13.96 -8.83
C LEU A 224 14.72 14.55 -8.96
N GLY A 225 15.09 15.12 -10.10
CA GLY A 225 16.45 15.62 -10.36
C GLY A 225 17.48 14.50 -10.40
N LYS A 226 17.12 13.33 -10.97
CA LYS A 226 17.96 12.14 -11.13
C LYS A 226 18.33 11.92 -12.58
N GLU A 227 19.41 11.17 -12.81
CA GLU A 227 19.92 10.94 -14.17
C GLU A 227 19.08 9.92 -14.95
N ALA A 228 18.47 8.97 -14.25
CA ALA A 228 17.61 7.94 -14.80
C ALA A 228 16.60 7.45 -13.76
N ALA A 229 15.50 6.89 -14.24
CA ALA A 229 14.55 6.15 -13.43
C ALA A 229 14.10 4.89 -14.16
N VAL A 230 13.62 3.90 -13.40
CA VAL A 230 13.01 2.68 -13.91
C VAL A 230 11.68 2.43 -13.23
N THR A 231 10.69 2.00 -14.00
CA THR A 231 9.32 1.72 -13.53
C THR A 231 9.10 0.23 -13.31
N LEU A 232 8.31 -0.11 -12.28
CA LEU A 232 7.91 -1.46 -11.93
C LEU A 232 6.39 -1.55 -11.76
N GLY A 233 5.81 -2.68 -12.16
CA GLY A 233 4.34 -2.87 -12.18
C GLY A 233 3.67 -3.01 -10.82
N MET A 234 4.41 -3.07 -9.70
CA MET A 234 3.83 -3.19 -8.36
C MET A 234 4.69 -2.51 -7.31
N GLY A 235 4.08 -1.64 -6.48
CA GLY A 235 4.81 -0.87 -5.46
C GLY A 235 5.51 -1.73 -4.39
N PHE A 236 4.88 -2.81 -3.91
CA PHE A 236 5.55 -3.76 -3.00
C PHE A 236 6.75 -4.45 -3.68
N ALA A 237 6.55 -4.86 -4.94
CA ALA A 237 7.57 -5.54 -5.72
C ALA A 237 8.79 -4.66 -6.00
N THR A 238 8.62 -3.33 -6.09
CA THR A 238 9.70 -2.36 -6.23
C THR A 238 10.82 -2.60 -5.22
N ASN A 239 10.53 -2.54 -3.92
CA ASN A 239 11.55 -2.79 -2.90
C ASN A 239 12.01 -4.26 -2.89
N SER A 240 11.06 -5.21 -2.96
CA SER A 240 11.39 -6.62 -2.77
C SER A 240 12.21 -7.23 -3.91
N LEU A 241 12.14 -6.66 -5.12
CA LEU A 241 12.91 -7.11 -6.29
C LEU A 241 14.18 -6.30 -6.52
N ILE A 242 14.17 -4.99 -6.23
CA ILE A 242 15.32 -4.12 -6.51
C ILE A 242 16.42 -4.26 -5.45
N ILE A 243 16.09 -4.34 -4.17
CA ILE A 243 17.11 -4.47 -3.12
C ILE A 243 18.03 -5.70 -3.35
N PRO A 244 17.52 -6.90 -3.69
CA PRO A 244 18.36 -8.03 -4.08
C PRO A 244 19.27 -7.80 -5.30
N ALA A 245 18.93 -6.88 -6.20
CA ALA A 245 19.78 -6.53 -7.35
C ALA A 245 20.92 -5.58 -6.95
N LEU A 246 20.73 -4.77 -5.91
CA LEU A 246 21.69 -3.74 -5.47
C LEU A 246 22.77 -4.28 -4.53
N VAL A 247 22.37 -5.19 -3.64
CA VAL A 247 23.20 -5.76 -2.58
C VAL A 247 23.17 -7.28 -2.61
N SER A 248 24.28 -7.89 -2.19
CA SER A 248 24.44 -9.35 -2.21
C SER A 248 25.33 -9.83 -1.07
N LYS A 249 25.67 -11.13 -1.05
CA LYS A 249 26.58 -11.71 -0.06
C LYS A 249 27.90 -10.93 0.04
N GLY A 250 28.24 -10.52 1.26
CA GLY A 250 29.40 -9.67 1.57
C GLY A 250 29.10 -8.17 1.57
N CYS A 251 27.84 -7.77 1.34
CA CYS A 251 27.34 -6.43 1.60
C CYS A 251 26.69 -6.35 2.99
N LEU A 252 26.61 -5.13 3.52
CA LEU A 252 25.90 -4.77 4.75
C LEU A 252 24.68 -3.92 4.39
N VAL A 253 23.52 -4.26 4.94
CA VAL A 253 22.34 -3.41 4.95
C VAL A 253 22.07 -2.98 6.39
N VAL A 254 21.92 -1.68 6.61
CA VAL A 254 21.51 -1.10 7.88
C VAL A 254 20.11 -0.52 7.70
N SER A 255 19.10 -1.22 8.23
CA SER A 255 17.69 -0.92 8.06
C SER A 255 17.11 -0.27 9.30
N ASP A 256 16.22 0.71 9.13
CA ASP A 256 15.37 1.18 10.22
C ASP A 256 14.50 0.03 10.76
N SER A 257 14.19 0.04 12.05
CA SER A 257 13.40 -1.01 12.71
C SER A 257 11.93 -1.06 12.29
N LEU A 258 11.36 0.05 11.80
CA LEU A 258 9.97 0.13 11.33
C LEU A 258 9.87 0.21 9.80
N ASN A 259 10.95 -0.09 9.06
CA ASN A 259 10.88 -0.16 7.60
C ASN A 259 9.82 -1.17 7.14
N HIS A 260 9.13 -0.77 6.08
CA HIS A 260 8.02 -1.49 5.49
C HIS A 260 8.41 -2.92 5.08
N ASN A 261 7.44 -3.84 5.15
CA ASN A 261 7.67 -5.26 4.91
C ASN A 261 8.25 -5.55 3.52
N SER A 262 7.96 -4.72 2.50
CA SER A 262 8.58 -4.84 1.17
C SER A 262 10.10 -4.71 1.20
N ILE A 263 10.62 -3.77 1.99
CA ILE A 263 12.06 -3.57 2.23
C ILE A 263 12.61 -4.79 2.97
N VAL A 264 11.95 -5.23 4.05
CA VAL A 264 12.37 -6.40 4.83
C VAL A 264 12.50 -7.65 3.95
N LYS A 265 11.51 -7.89 3.07
CA LYS A 265 11.56 -9.01 2.11
C LYS A 265 12.68 -8.85 1.09
N GLY A 266 12.91 -7.66 0.55
CA GLY A 266 14.03 -7.38 -0.35
C GLY A 266 15.39 -7.61 0.32
N CYS A 267 15.58 -7.10 1.53
CA CYS A 267 16.79 -7.32 2.31
C CYS A 267 17.01 -8.81 2.61
N SER A 268 15.96 -9.53 3.04
CA SER A 268 16.03 -10.97 3.31
C SER A 268 16.38 -11.79 2.07
N GLY A 269 15.86 -11.41 0.89
CA GLY A 269 16.13 -12.09 -0.38
C GLY A 269 17.52 -11.84 -0.96
N SER A 270 18.20 -10.77 -0.53
CA SER A 270 19.50 -10.37 -1.09
C SER A 270 20.70 -11.23 -0.66
N GLY A 271 20.60 -11.93 0.47
CA GLY A 271 21.73 -12.61 1.10
C GLY A 271 22.80 -11.69 1.70
N ALA A 272 22.56 -10.37 1.73
CA ALA A 272 23.39 -9.41 2.44
C ALA A 272 23.25 -9.57 3.97
N LYS A 273 24.23 -9.09 4.73
CA LYS A 273 24.08 -9.05 6.19
C LYS A 273 23.18 -7.87 6.55
N VAL A 274 22.08 -8.14 7.23
CA VAL A 274 21.19 -7.08 7.75
C VAL A 274 21.54 -6.78 9.21
N LYS A 275 21.63 -5.49 9.52
CA LYS A 275 21.64 -4.92 10.87
C LYS A 275 20.48 -3.93 10.96
N VAL A 276 19.89 -3.82 12.14
CA VAL A 276 18.77 -2.92 12.39
C VAL A 276 19.23 -1.81 13.31
N PHE A 277 18.82 -0.57 13.03
CA PHE A 277 18.95 0.54 13.97
C PHE A 277 17.56 0.95 14.51
N ARG A 278 17.53 1.58 15.69
CA ARG A 278 16.29 1.99 16.33
C ARG A 278 15.61 3.06 15.49
N HIS A 279 14.29 2.98 15.44
CA HIS A 279 13.45 3.82 14.60
C HIS A 279 13.80 5.29 14.72
N ASN A 280 14.08 5.91 13.57
CA ASN A 280 14.31 7.35 13.43
C ASN A 280 15.35 7.91 14.45
N GLU A 281 16.34 7.10 14.85
CA GLU A 281 17.41 7.48 15.78
C GLU A 281 18.80 7.50 15.08
N PRO A 282 19.20 8.63 14.49
CA PRO A 282 20.49 8.79 13.81
C PRO A 282 21.71 8.42 14.67
N ASP A 283 21.69 8.72 15.97
CA ASP A 283 22.80 8.36 16.86
C ASP A 283 22.98 6.84 16.99
N HIS A 284 21.89 6.07 16.94
CA HIS A 284 21.99 4.62 16.92
C HIS A 284 22.46 4.09 15.56
N LEU A 285 22.03 4.72 14.46
CA LEU A 285 22.56 4.43 13.13
C LEU A 285 24.09 4.62 13.09
N ASP A 286 24.60 5.74 13.60
CA ASP A 286 26.05 6.03 13.67
C ASP A 286 26.80 4.94 14.43
N ARG A 287 26.31 4.56 15.63
CA ARG A 287 26.91 3.48 16.43
C ARG A 287 26.88 2.13 15.72
N VAL A 288 25.77 1.79 15.05
CA VAL A 288 25.63 0.52 14.32
C VAL A 288 26.60 0.48 13.14
N LEU A 289 26.70 1.57 12.36
CA LEU A 289 27.62 1.66 11.23
C LEU A 289 29.08 1.61 11.69
N HIS A 290 29.46 2.40 12.69
CA HIS A 290 30.80 2.41 13.26
C HIS A 290 31.24 1.00 13.63
N ARG A 291 30.42 0.31 14.43
CA ARG A 291 30.72 -1.04 14.89
C ARG A 291 30.78 -2.04 13.74
N ALA A 292 29.78 -2.04 12.86
CA ALA A 292 29.71 -3.01 11.77
C ALA A 292 30.85 -2.86 10.77
N ILE A 293 31.29 -1.62 10.49
CA ILE A 293 32.42 -1.36 9.59
C ILE A 293 33.73 -1.76 10.26
N ALA A 294 33.92 -1.44 11.55
CA ALA A 294 35.12 -1.83 12.30
C ALA A 294 35.27 -3.36 12.45
N GLU A 295 34.17 -4.08 12.68
CA GLU A 295 34.17 -5.55 12.79
C GLU A 295 34.32 -6.27 11.43
N GLY A 296 33.93 -5.61 10.33
CA GLY A 296 33.92 -6.21 9.00
C GLY A 296 32.92 -7.36 8.84
N GLN A 297 33.10 -8.13 7.76
CA GLN A 297 32.24 -9.26 7.41
C GLN A 297 32.33 -10.38 8.47
N PRO A 298 31.20 -10.95 8.92
CA PRO A 298 31.17 -12.01 9.91
C PRO A 298 32.10 -13.18 9.57
N ARG A 299 32.78 -13.73 10.59
CA ARG A 299 33.76 -14.83 10.51
C ARG A 299 35.06 -14.50 9.78
N THR A 300 35.07 -13.55 8.85
CA THR A 300 36.25 -13.26 8.02
C THR A 300 36.94 -11.96 8.37
N GLY A 301 36.24 -11.01 9.02
CA GLY A 301 36.74 -9.67 9.31
C GLY A 301 37.01 -8.81 8.07
N ARG A 302 36.67 -9.31 6.87
CA ARG A 302 36.97 -8.60 5.61
C ARG A 302 36.13 -7.33 5.47
N PRO A 303 36.64 -6.28 4.82
CA PRO A 303 35.83 -5.10 4.51
C PRO A 303 34.55 -5.46 3.74
N TRP A 304 33.48 -4.71 3.98
CA TRP A 304 32.21 -4.86 3.27
C TRP A 304 32.36 -4.46 1.79
N LYS A 305 31.70 -5.19 0.89
CA LYS A 305 31.67 -4.83 -0.54
C LYS A 305 30.88 -3.54 -0.81
N LYS A 306 29.73 -3.42 -0.15
CA LYS A 306 28.84 -2.26 -0.14
C LYS A 306 28.19 -2.15 1.23
N VAL A 307 27.93 -0.93 1.67
CA VAL A 307 27.12 -0.63 2.85
C VAL A 307 25.93 0.20 2.39
N LEU A 308 24.72 -0.29 2.61
CA LEU A 308 23.47 0.37 2.23
C LEU A 308 22.66 0.70 3.49
N VAL A 309 22.35 1.98 3.70
CA VAL A 309 21.40 2.46 4.70
C VAL A 309 20.04 2.57 4.03
N VAL A 310 19.00 2.03 4.67
CA VAL A 310 17.63 2.02 4.11
C VAL A 310 16.67 2.64 5.11
N VAL A 311 15.93 3.66 4.67
CA VAL A 311 14.94 4.39 5.47
C VAL A 311 13.73 4.78 4.62
N GLU A 312 12.58 4.97 5.26
CA GLU A 312 11.42 5.63 4.65
C GLU A 312 11.49 7.15 4.84
N GLY A 313 10.86 7.93 3.97
CA GLY A 313 10.76 9.38 4.13
C GLY A 313 9.67 9.79 5.13
N ILE A 314 8.47 9.23 4.96
CA ILE A 314 7.37 9.26 5.94
C ILE A 314 6.99 7.80 6.19
N TYR A 315 7.00 7.38 7.45
CA TYR A 315 6.72 5.99 7.80
C TYR A 315 5.22 5.71 7.77
N SER A 316 4.86 4.62 7.09
CA SER A 316 3.47 4.32 6.69
C SER A 316 2.42 4.26 7.81
N MET A 317 2.79 3.77 8.99
CA MET A 317 1.82 3.51 10.07
C MET A 317 1.78 4.64 11.11
N GLU A 318 2.95 5.15 11.50
CA GLU A 318 3.08 6.15 12.56
C GLU A 318 3.00 7.59 12.02
N GLY A 319 3.21 7.78 10.71
CA GLY A 319 3.27 9.10 10.08
C GLY A 319 4.51 9.91 10.47
N GLU A 320 5.48 9.28 11.15
CA GLU A 320 6.71 9.93 11.58
C GLU A 320 7.56 10.35 10.37
N VAL A 321 8.20 11.50 10.52
CA VAL A 321 9.04 12.09 9.47
C VAL A 321 10.50 11.73 9.72
N CYS A 322 11.14 11.14 8.72
CA CYS A 322 12.54 10.73 8.77
C CYS A 322 13.49 11.91 9.00
N ARG A 323 14.48 11.77 9.89
CA ARG A 323 15.54 12.77 10.13
C ARG A 323 16.61 12.76 9.02
N LEU A 324 16.18 12.98 7.79
CA LEU A 324 16.97 12.74 6.57
C LEU A 324 18.31 13.51 6.55
N LYS A 325 18.35 14.79 6.98
CA LYS A 325 19.61 15.56 7.03
C LYS A 325 20.70 14.88 7.83
N GLU A 326 20.34 14.32 8.99
CA GLU A 326 21.28 13.68 9.90
C GLU A 326 21.72 12.33 9.36
N ILE A 327 20.80 11.57 8.77
CA ILE A 327 21.10 10.31 8.08
C ILE A 327 22.04 10.55 6.91
N VAL A 328 21.86 11.61 6.11
CA VAL A 328 22.77 11.98 5.02
C VAL A 328 24.16 12.35 5.55
N ALA A 329 24.25 13.09 6.66
CA ALA A 329 25.55 13.41 7.27
C ALA A 329 26.29 12.13 7.72
N ILE A 330 25.58 11.19 8.33
CA ILE A 330 26.13 9.89 8.75
C ILE A 330 26.52 9.05 7.54
N LYS A 331 25.67 8.98 6.51
CA LYS A 331 25.96 8.32 5.23
C LYS A 331 27.29 8.82 4.66
N LYS A 332 27.48 10.14 4.57
CA LYS A 332 28.71 10.75 4.08
C LYS A 332 29.92 10.39 4.94
N LYS A 333 29.79 10.45 6.28
CA LYS A 333 30.84 10.07 7.25
C LYS A 333 31.38 8.66 6.99
N TYR A 334 30.50 7.70 6.70
CA TYR A 334 30.88 6.29 6.48
C TYR A 334 31.01 5.86 5.02
N ARG A 335 30.78 6.78 4.07
CA ARG A 335 30.73 6.47 2.62
C ARG A 335 29.77 5.33 2.30
N ALA A 336 28.65 5.28 3.01
CA ALA A 336 27.57 4.34 2.73
C ALA A 336 26.71 4.84 1.57
N TYR A 337 25.93 3.95 0.98
CA TYR A 337 24.83 4.31 0.09
C TYR A 337 23.55 4.51 0.90
N LEU A 338 22.64 5.36 0.42
CA LEU A 338 21.34 5.64 0.99
C LEU A 338 20.24 5.23 0.00
N TYR A 339 19.34 4.37 0.47
CA TYR A 339 18.08 4.03 -0.17
C TYR A 339 16.96 4.72 0.60
N LEU A 340 16.29 5.67 -0.04
CA LEU A 340 15.18 6.43 0.53
C LEU A 340 13.87 5.99 -0.12
N ASP A 341 12.98 5.41 0.66
CA ASP A 341 11.62 5.07 0.24
C ASP A 341 10.68 6.27 0.49
N GLU A 342 10.35 6.99 -0.58
CA GLU A 342 9.49 8.19 -0.58
C GLU A 342 8.00 7.80 -0.77
N ALA A 343 7.59 6.54 -0.62
CA ALA A 343 6.26 6.08 -1.01
C ALA A 343 5.08 6.85 -0.38
N HIS A 344 5.25 7.38 0.83
CA HIS A 344 4.25 8.20 1.53
C HIS A 344 4.55 9.70 1.52
N SER A 345 5.72 10.10 1.05
CA SER A 345 6.18 11.50 1.07
C SER A 345 6.08 12.17 -0.29
N ILE A 346 6.40 11.44 -1.36
CA ILE A 346 6.27 11.95 -2.73
C ILE A 346 4.80 12.34 -3.01
N GLY A 347 4.60 13.51 -3.58
CA GLY A 347 3.31 14.16 -3.78
C GLY A 347 2.64 14.73 -2.52
N ALA A 348 3.02 14.28 -1.32
CA ALA A 348 2.38 14.69 -0.06
C ALA A 348 3.08 15.89 0.62
N VAL A 349 4.41 15.97 0.52
CA VAL A 349 5.21 17.03 1.16
C VAL A 349 6.27 17.61 0.22
N GLY A 350 6.83 18.75 0.62
CA GLY A 350 7.71 19.56 -0.23
C GLY A 350 6.93 20.59 -1.04
N ALA A 351 7.56 21.71 -1.36
CA ALA A 351 6.91 22.83 -2.05
C ALA A 351 6.35 22.45 -3.44
N THR A 352 6.99 21.47 -4.10
CA THR A 352 6.57 20.94 -5.41
C THR A 352 6.17 19.46 -5.34
N GLY A 353 5.98 18.92 -4.13
CA GLY A 353 5.60 17.53 -3.90
C GLY A 353 6.74 16.53 -4.06
N ARG A 354 8.01 16.95 -4.08
CA ARG A 354 9.14 16.02 -4.32
C ARG A 354 9.50 15.14 -3.13
N GLY A 355 8.71 15.21 -2.06
CA GLY A 355 8.88 14.37 -0.89
C GLY A 355 9.80 14.98 0.17
N ILE A 356 10.34 14.11 1.02
CA ILE A 356 10.99 14.55 2.26
C ILE A 356 12.33 15.26 1.99
N SER A 357 13.00 14.85 0.91
CA SER A 357 14.20 15.50 0.41
C SER A 357 13.99 17.01 0.21
N GLU A 358 12.94 17.40 -0.51
CA GLU A 358 12.58 18.81 -0.73
C GLU A 358 12.09 19.49 0.56
N LEU A 359 11.25 18.82 1.35
CA LEU A 359 10.75 19.39 2.62
C LEU A 359 11.88 19.79 3.55
N GLN A 360 12.93 18.97 3.63
CA GLN A 360 14.08 19.26 4.47
C GLN A 360 15.14 20.11 3.75
N GLY A 361 15.10 20.25 2.43
CA GLY A 361 16.17 20.93 1.68
C GLY A 361 17.46 20.10 1.65
N VAL A 362 17.31 18.79 1.49
CA VAL A 362 18.40 17.85 1.20
C VAL A 362 18.51 17.71 -0.31
N ASP A 363 19.71 17.92 -0.85
CA ASP A 363 19.98 17.74 -2.27
C ASP A 363 19.75 16.27 -2.65
N THR A 364 18.99 16.01 -3.71
CA THR A 364 18.75 14.65 -4.17
C THR A 364 20.04 13.98 -4.63
N ALA A 365 21.08 14.72 -5.02
CA ALA A 365 22.42 14.19 -5.30
C ALA A 365 23.06 13.47 -4.10
N ASP A 366 22.64 13.80 -2.87
CA ASP A 366 23.14 13.16 -1.64
C ASP A 366 22.40 11.85 -1.29
N ILE A 367 21.33 11.51 -2.02
CA ILE A 367 20.54 10.29 -1.85
C ILE A 367 20.87 9.38 -3.03
N ASP A 368 21.43 8.20 -2.81
CA ASP A 368 21.91 7.40 -3.96
C ASP A 368 20.74 6.79 -4.74
N ILE A 369 19.73 6.30 -4.02
CA ILE A 369 18.56 5.64 -4.62
C ILE A 369 17.30 6.21 -3.98
N MET A 370 16.41 6.73 -4.81
CA MET A 370 15.08 7.19 -4.42
C MET A 370 14.05 6.20 -4.96
N MET A 371 13.22 5.68 -4.06
CA MET A 371 12.12 4.80 -4.42
C MET A 371 10.80 5.56 -4.27
N GLY A 372 9.92 5.42 -5.27
CA GLY A 372 8.58 5.96 -5.27
C GLY A 372 7.52 4.91 -5.52
N THR A 373 6.26 5.29 -5.30
CA THR A 373 5.11 4.48 -5.71
C THR A 373 4.05 5.33 -6.37
N PHE A 374 3.43 4.77 -7.42
CA PHE A 374 2.29 5.40 -8.08
C PHE A 374 0.95 5.10 -7.39
N THR A 375 0.94 4.18 -6.43
CA THR A 375 -0.29 3.68 -5.78
C THR A 375 -0.91 4.60 -4.72
N LYS A 376 -0.28 5.74 -4.43
CA LYS A 376 -0.71 6.68 -3.41
C LYS A 376 -1.01 8.05 -4.00
N SER A 377 -0.12 9.02 -3.82
CA SER A 377 -0.30 10.41 -4.28
C SER A 377 -0.65 10.52 -5.75
N PHE A 378 -0.08 9.67 -6.61
CA PHE A 378 -0.33 9.68 -8.05
C PHE A 378 -1.59 8.92 -8.50
N GLY A 379 -2.28 8.21 -7.60
CA GLY A 379 -3.57 7.58 -7.87
C GLY A 379 -3.57 6.51 -8.97
N SER A 380 -2.44 5.85 -9.22
CA SER A 380 -2.24 4.86 -10.28
C SER A 380 -1.68 3.53 -9.72
N CYS A 381 -0.94 2.75 -10.49
CA CYS A 381 -0.36 1.48 -10.07
C CYS A 381 1.15 1.40 -10.35
N GLY A 382 1.84 0.58 -9.55
CA GLY A 382 3.28 0.37 -9.69
C GLY A 382 4.15 1.23 -8.77
N GLY A 383 5.42 1.30 -9.10
CA GLY A 383 6.38 2.19 -8.46
C GLY A 383 7.63 2.37 -9.30
N ASP A 384 8.59 3.08 -8.75
CA ASP A 384 9.76 3.54 -9.48
C ASP A 384 11.01 3.53 -8.62
N ILE A 385 12.15 3.52 -9.29
CA ILE A 385 13.47 3.74 -8.72
C ILE A 385 14.16 4.81 -9.55
N ALA A 386 14.59 5.89 -8.92
CA ALA A 386 15.36 6.95 -9.54
C ALA A 386 16.76 7.05 -8.91
N SER A 387 17.79 7.10 -9.76
CA SER A 387 19.20 6.99 -9.36
C SER A 387 20.12 7.65 -10.40
N SER A 388 21.44 7.47 -10.23
CA SER A 388 22.39 7.71 -11.32
C SER A 388 22.20 6.72 -12.46
N ARG A 389 22.64 7.05 -13.67
CA ARG A 389 22.45 6.22 -14.87
C ARG A 389 23.15 4.86 -14.79
N ALA A 390 24.21 4.75 -13.99
CA ALA A 390 25.02 3.53 -13.88
C ALA A 390 24.40 2.48 -12.93
N VAL A 391 23.50 2.90 -12.05
CA VAL A 391 22.77 2.05 -11.09
C VAL A 391 21.49 1.59 -11.74
#